data_AF-A0A522K235-F1
#
_entry.id   AF-A0A522K235-F1
#
_cell.length_a   1.000
_cell.length_b   1.000
_cell.length_c   1.000
_cell.angle_alpha   90.00
_cell.angle_beta   90.00
_cell.angle_gamma   90.00
#
_symmetry.space_group_name_H-M   'P 1'
#
loop_
_entity.id
_entity.type
_entity.pdbx_description
1 polymer ?
#
loop_
_entity_poly.entity_id
_entity_poly.type
_entity_poly.pdbx_seq_one_letter_code
_entity_poly.pdbx_strand_id
1 'polypeptide(L)'
;MSSPNDRESIAGAWRAMARAALRVAFGIIWVVNAGFTWTSQFANHYVGYLHNAAQGQPAWSAFWFDAWIAVVTPHAGLFVWLTRIITTLLAAALMLGIARKSVYFAGALFSLLVWSTAEGFGGPYVVGAANMGAGIVYVLVFIALITINSHFGPSPYSVDYYLEKRWPWWRRVAESGSAAQPNPTHRVSWRVQAPALAGIAVLVVLLLLSLHSSLHVTAPSPQAAARAVSPLSLASSTPVTAPRDARLPPLIGTGDSVSVHLVVTDDKIAIANGVNYQAWTYNGTVPGPVIHVRQGQTVNVTLTNHGTMHHSIDFHAAQTEPNLNYVDIDPGK
;
A
#
# COMPACT_ATOMS: atom_id res chain seq x y z
N MET A 1 -25.97 41.16 -2.88
CA MET A 1 -26.61 40.14 -2.02
C MET A 1 -27.30 39.14 -2.94
N SER A 2 -26.82 37.89 -3.02
CA SER A 2 -27.47 36.84 -3.80
C SER A 2 -28.76 36.39 -3.12
N SER A 3 -29.83 36.22 -3.88
CA SER A 3 -31.13 35.79 -3.35
C SER A 3 -31.05 34.34 -2.83
N PRO A 4 -31.95 33.90 -1.93
CA PRO A 4 -31.99 32.51 -1.46
C PRO A 4 -32.05 31.49 -2.60
N ASN A 5 -32.77 31.80 -3.69
CA ASN A 5 -32.87 30.98 -4.90
C ASN A 5 -31.53 30.84 -5.65
N ASP A 6 -30.69 31.90 -5.64
CA ASP A 6 -29.36 31.85 -6.25
C ASP A 6 -28.42 30.92 -5.48
N ARG A 7 -28.54 30.88 -4.15
CA ARG A 7 -27.70 29.99 -3.31
C ARG A 7 -28.07 28.53 -3.50
N GLU A 8 -29.35 28.20 -3.59
CA GLU A 8 -29.80 26.83 -3.86
C GLU A 8 -29.41 26.34 -5.26
N SER A 9 -29.51 27.20 -6.28
CA SER A 9 -29.12 26.85 -7.65
C SER A 9 -27.60 26.58 -7.77
N ILE A 10 -26.78 27.40 -7.11
CA ILE A 10 -25.32 27.21 -7.05
C ILE A 10 -24.97 25.91 -6.31
N ALA A 11 -25.62 25.63 -5.17
CA ALA A 11 -25.40 24.40 -4.42
C ALA A 11 -25.79 23.15 -5.24
N GLY A 12 -26.90 23.20 -5.98
CA GLY A 12 -27.32 22.13 -6.89
C GLY A 12 -26.33 21.87 -8.02
N ALA A 13 -25.80 22.94 -8.63
CA ALA A 13 -24.81 22.85 -9.70
C ALA A 13 -23.48 22.24 -9.19
N TRP A 14 -23.06 22.62 -7.98
CA TRP A 14 -21.89 22.01 -7.32
C TRP A 14 -22.05 20.52 -7.08
N ARG A 15 -23.21 20.08 -6.56
CA ARG A 15 -23.50 18.66 -6.36
C ARG A 15 -23.49 17.89 -7.67
N ALA A 16 -23.99 18.47 -8.77
CA ALA A 16 -23.94 17.83 -10.09
C ALA A 16 -22.51 17.69 -10.63
N MET A 17 -21.71 18.73 -10.49
CA MET A 17 -20.31 18.74 -10.94
C MET A 17 -19.44 17.78 -10.11
N ALA A 18 -19.58 17.78 -8.78
CA ALA A 18 -18.81 16.89 -7.90
C ALA A 18 -19.07 15.40 -8.22
N ARG A 19 -20.34 15.03 -8.47
CA ARG A 19 -20.71 13.67 -8.88
C ARG A 19 -20.09 13.28 -10.23
N ALA A 20 -20.07 14.20 -11.19
CA ALA A 20 -19.43 13.96 -12.48
C ALA A 20 -17.91 13.84 -12.34
N ALA A 21 -17.29 14.70 -11.52
CA ALA A 21 -15.87 14.66 -11.23
C ALA A 21 -15.45 13.33 -10.59
N LEU A 22 -16.22 12.81 -9.63
CA LEU A 22 -15.97 11.50 -9.03
C LEU A 22 -15.97 10.37 -10.07
N ARG A 23 -16.97 10.36 -10.96
CA ARG A 23 -17.06 9.38 -12.06
C ARG A 23 -15.85 9.47 -13.00
N VAL A 24 -15.47 10.68 -13.39
CA VAL A 24 -14.34 10.93 -14.30
C VAL A 24 -13.01 10.57 -13.63
N ALA A 25 -12.82 10.91 -12.36
CA ALA A 25 -11.62 10.53 -11.60
C ALA A 25 -11.46 9.02 -11.55
N PHE A 26 -12.55 8.29 -11.31
CA PHE A 26 -12.52 6.83 -11.38
C PHE A 26 -12.27 6.31 -12.81
N GLY A 27 -12.84 6.97 -13.82
CA GLY A 27 -12.57 6.68 -15.23
C GLY A 27 -11.09 6.81 -15.61
N ILE A 28 -10.39 7.81 -15.07
CA ILE A 28 -8.93 7.98 -15.26
C ILE A 28 -8.15 6.78 -14.72
N ILE A 29 -8.52 6.27 -13.54
CA ILE A 29 -7.91 5.05 -12.98
C ILE A 29 -8.12 3.87 -13.94
N TRP A 30 -9.32 3.75 -14.51
CA TRP A 30 -9.60 2.73 -15.53
C TRP A 30 -8.84 2.93 -16.85
N VAL A 31 -8.54 4.16 -17.27
CA VAL A 31 -7.67 4.43 -18.43
C VAL A 31 -6.27 3.88 -18.19
N VAL A 32 -5.72 4.09 -16.99
CA VAL A 32 -4.40 3.53 -16.61
C VAL A 32 -4.45 2.01 -16.60
N ASN A 33 -5.49 1.41 -16.00
CA ASN A 33 -5.69 -0.05 -16.00
C ASN A 33 -5.77 -0.59 -17.43
N ALA A 34 -6.54 0.05 -18.31
CA ALA A 34 -6.62 -0.33 -19.71
C ALA A 34 -5.22 -0.28 -20.35
N GLY A 35 -4.45 0.79 -20.14
CA GLY A 35 -3.07 0.90 -20.61
C GLY A 35 -2.19 -0.30 -20.22
N PHE A 36 -2.25 -0.74 -18.95
CA PHE A 36 -1.53 -1.93 -18.51
C PHE A 36 -1.95 -3.20 -19.26
N THR A 37 -3.25 -3.41 -19.51
CA THR A 37 -3.75 -4.60 -20.21
C THR A 37 -3.26 -4.72 -21.66
N TRP A 38 -2.93 -3.60 -22.30
CA TRP A 38 -2.42 -3.57 -23.67
C TRP A 38 -0.91 -3.86 -23.78
N THR A 39 -0.20 -3.96 -22.66
CA THR A 39 1.22 -4.35 -22.66
C THR A 39 1.41 -5.84 -23.01
N SER A 40 2.59 -6.18 -23.54
CA SER A 40 2.99 -7.58 -23.75
C SER A 40 3.21 -8.30 -22.41
N GLN A 41 3.71 -7.58 -21.39
CA GLN A 41 3.93 -8.12 -20.06
C GLN A 41 2.65 -8.65 -19.43
N PHE A 42 1.53 -7.90 -19.53
CA PHE A 42 0.24 -8.35 -19.05
C PHE A 42 -0.21 -9.66 -19.70
N ALA A 43 -0.10 -9.75 -21.03
CA ALA A 43 -0.49 -10.95 -21.77
C ALA A 43 0.38 -12.16 -21.41
N ASN A 44 1.70 -11.97 -21.27
CA ASN A 44 2.64 -13.04 -20.94
C ASN A 44 2.43 -13.61 -19.53
N HIS A 45 1.92 -12.80 -18.59
CA HIS A 45 1.73 -13.19 -17.19
C HIS A 45 0.27 -13.49 -16.83
N TYR A 46 -0.66 -13.42 -17.79
CA TYR A 46 -2.10 -13.48 -17.53
C TYR A 46 -2.53 -14.73 -16.74
N VAL A 47 -2.10 -15.91 -17.18
CA VAL A 47 -2.34 -17.19 -16.50
C VAL A 47 -1.57 -17.26 -15.18
N GLY A 48 -0.36 -16.72 -15.15
CA GLY A 48 0.48 -16.65 -13.94
C GLY A 48 -0.22 -15.92 -12.79
N TYR A 49 -0.97 -14.84 -13.05
CA TYR A 49 -1.72 -14.14 -12.01
C TYR A 49 -2.71 -15.05 -11.28
N LEU A 50 -3.43 -15.90 -12.02
CA LEU A 50 -4.40 -16.85 -11.44
C LEU A 50 -3.72 -17.94 -10.61
N HIS A 51 -2.66 -18.55 -11.14
CA HIS A 51 -1.92 -19.59 -10.41
C HIS A 51 -1.24 -19.03 -9.16
N ASN A 52 -0.66 -17.83 -9.25
CA ASN A 52 -0.02 -17.18 -8.10
C ASN A 52 -1.04 -16.80 -7.04
N ALA A 53 -2.21 -16.29 -7.44
CA ALA A 53 -3.28 -15.94 -6.51
C ALA A 53 -3.86 -17.16 -5.77
N ALA A 54 -3.83 -18.34 -6.39
CA ALA A 54 -4.25 -19.59 -5.77
C ALA A 54 -3.25 -20.11 -4.71
N GLN A 55 -1.97 -19.74 -4.83
CA GLN A 55 -0.95 -20.18 -3.88
C GLN A 55 -1.13 -19.53 -2.51
N GLY A 56 -1.09 -20.34 -1.45
CA GLY A 56 -1.25 -19.87 -0.07
C GLY A 56 -2.69 -19.55 0.33
N GLN A 57 -3.67 -19.85 -0.52
CA GLN A 57 -5.09 -19.70 -0.19
C GLN A 57 -5.57 -20.83 0.73
N PRO A 58 -6.59 -20.57 1.58
CA PRO A 58 -7.22 -21.61 2.37
C PRO A 58 -7.83 -22.72 1.52
N ALA A 59 -7.76 -23.97 2.02
CA ALA A 59 -8.27 -25.15 1.32
C ALA A 59 -9.75 -25.04 0.88
N TRP A 60 -10.59 -24.33 1.64
CA TRP A 60 -12.01 -24.15 1.30
C TRP A 60 -12.22 -23.41 -0.02
N SER A 61 -11.25 -22.60 -0.47
CA SER A 61 -11.36 -21.81 -1.70
C SER A 61 -10.71 -22.48 -2.92
N ALA A 62 -10.01 -23.62 -2.72
CA ALA A 62 -9.25 -24.29 -3.79
C ALA A 62 -10.11 -24.59 -5.02
N PHE A 63 -11.32 -25.12 -4.82
CA PHE A 63 -12.25 -25.47 -5.90
C PHE A 63 -12.58 -24.29 -6.83
N TRP A 64 -12.63 -23.07 -6.29
CA TRP A 64 -12.95 -21.86 -7.04
C TRP A 64 -11.81 -21.48 -7.97
N PHE A 65 -10.58 -21.49 -7.46
CA PHE A 65 -9.39 -21.23 -8.28
C PHE A 65 -9.17 -22.33 -9.31
N ASP A 66 -9.32 -23.60 -8.93
CA ASP A 66 -9.18 -24.74 -9.84
C ASP A 66 -10.17 -24.64 -11.01
N ALA A 67 -11.42 -24.27 -10.74
CA ALA A 67 -12.43 -24.06 -11.77
C ALA A 67 -12.04 -22.95 -12.75
N TRP A 68 -11.61 -21.78 -12.25
CA TRP A 68 -11.21 -20.66 -13.11
C TRP A 68 -9.92 -20.94 -13.88
N ILE A 69 -8.94 -21.59 -13.26
CA ILE A 69 -7.71 -22.01 -13.92
C ILE A 69 -8.02 -22.99 -15.06
N ALA A 70 -8.89 -23.98 -14.82
CA ALA A 70 -9.29 -24.94 -15.85
C ALA A 70 -9.99 -24.29 -17.05
N VAL A 71 -10.74 -23.20 -16.82
CA VAL A 71 -11.42 -22.43 -17.88
C VAL A 71 -10.46 -21.48 -18.60
N VAL A 72 -9.61 -20.77 -17.87
CA VAL A 72 -8.79 -19.68 -18.42
C VAL A 72 -7.52 -20.18 -19.08
N THR A 73 -6.81 -21.14 -18.48
CA THR A 73 -5.49 -21.58 -18.96
C THR A 73 -5.52 -22.10 -20.41
N PRO A 74 -6.50 -22.94 -20.84
CA PRO A 74 -6.61 -23.38 -22.23
C PRO A 74 -7.02 -22.26 -23.20
N HIS A 75 -7.59 -21.17 -22.70
CA HIS A 75 -8.20 -20.09 -23.49
C HIS A 75 -7.60 -18.71 -23.17
N ALA A 76 -6.34 -18.67 -22.73
CA ALA A 76 -5.70 -17.45 -22.23
C ALA A 76 -5.81 -16.26 -23.20
N GLY A 77 -5.61 -16.49 -24.50
CA GLY A 77 -5.73 -15.44 -25.52
C GLY A 77 -7.12 -14.79 -25.57
N LEU A 78 -8.19 -15.57 -25.44
CA LEU A 78 -9.56 -15.05 -25.40
C LEU A 78 -9.75 -14.16 -24.17
N PHE A 79 -9.34 -14.62 -22.99
CA PHE A 79 -9.50 -13.88 -21.73
C PHE A 79 -8.64 -12.62 -21.67
N VAL A 80 -7.44 -12.62 -22.26
CA VAL A 80 -6.62 -11.42 -22.44
C VAL A 80 -7.37 -10.38 -23.29
N TRP A 81 -7.93 -10.79 -24.44
CA TRP A 81 -8.67 -9.88 -25.30
C TRP A 81 -9.96 -9.37 -24.65
N LEU A 82 -10.72 -10.24 -24.00
CA LEU A 82 -11.92 -9.84 -23.24
C LEU A 82 -11.55 -8.81 -22.17
N THR A 83 -10.50 -9.04 -21.40
CA THR A 83 -10.05 -8.11 -20.37
C THR A 83 -9.67 -6.75 -20.95
N ARG A 84 -8.88 -6.71 -22.03
CA ARG A 84 -8.52 -5.47 -22.74
C ARG A 84 -9.74 -4.69 -23.22
N ILE A 85 -10.69 -5.38 -23.82
CA ILE A 85 -11.91 -4.76 -24.36
C ILE A 85 -12.75 -4.22 -23.20
N ILE A 86 -13.00 -5.02 -22.17
CA ILE A 86 -13.81 -4.63 -21.02
C ILE A 86 -13.20 -3.43 -20.29
N THR A 87 -11.89 -3.45 -19.99
CA THR A 87 -11.23 -2.35 -19.28
C THR A 87 -11.24 -1.06 -20.10
N THR A 88 -11.04 -1.16 -21.42
CA THR A 88 -11.09 -0.01 -22.33
C THR A 88 -12.49 0.57 -22.45
N LEU A 89 -13.52 -0.28 -22.54
CA LEU A 89 -14.91 0.14 -22.60
C LEU A 89 -15.36 0.77 -21.28
N LEU A 90 -14.99 0.20 -20.13
CA LEU A 90 -15.26 0.77 -18.81
C LEU A 90 -14.59 2.13 -18.65
N ALA A 91 -13.33 2.27 -19.06
CA ALA A 91 -12.59 3.53 -19.04
C ALA A 91 -13.31 4.60 -19.87
N ALA A 92 -13.60 4.31 -21.15
CA ALA A 92 -14.30 5.23 -22.03
C ALA A 92 -15.69 5.60 -21.49
N ALA A 93 -16.44 4.62 -20.98
CA ALA A 93 -17.79 4.83 -20.52
C ALA A 93 -17.87 5.65 -19.22
N LEU A 94 -16.93 5.46 -18.30
CA LEU A 94 -16.80 6.27 -17.09
C LEU A 94 -16.40 7.71 -17.42
N MET A 95 -15.48 7.91 -18.37
CA MET A 95 -15.08 9.25 -18.82
C MET A 95 -16.25 10.01 -19.43
N LEU A 96 -16.96 9.38 -20.37
CA LEU A 96 -18.05 10.02 -21.12
C LEU A 96 -19.38 10.06 -20.34
N GLY A 97 -19.58 9.15 -19.38
CA GLY A 97 -20.87 8.96 -18.73
C GLY A 97 -21.91 8.43 -19.69
N ILE A 98 -21.64 7.29 -20.30
CA ILE A 98 -22.56 6.57 -21.19
C ILE A 98 -23.02 5.28 -20.53
N ALA A 99 -24.30 4.93 -20.69
CA ALA A 99 -24.94 3.74 -20.13
C ALA A 99 -24.65 3.56 -18.64
N ARG A 100 -24.65 4.65 -17.85
CA ARG A 100 -24.09 4.69 -16.48
C ARG A 100 -24.56 3.55 -15.58
N LYS A 101 -25.86 3.31 -15.47
CA LYS A 101 -26.39 2.16 -14.71
C LYS A 101 -25.76 0.83 -15.12
N SER A 102 -25.80 0.53 -16.42
CA SER A 102 -25.33 -0.76 -16.95
C SER A 102 -23.81 -0.91 -16.78
N VAL A 103 -23.08 0.17 -17.05
CA VAL A 103 -21.62 0.24 -16.93
C VAL A 103 -21.17 0.10 -15.48
N TYR A 104 -21.85 0.74 -14.53
CA TYR A 104 -21.47 0.63 -13.12
C TYR A 104 -21.73 -0.77 -12.58
N PHE A 105 -22.86 -1.38 -12.97
CA PHE A 105 -23.18 -2.74 -12.56
C PHE A 105 -22.20 -3.76 -13.17
N ALA A 106 -21.95 -3.67 -14.48
CA ALA A 106 -20.98 -4.52 -15.17
C ALA A 106 -19.57 -4.33 -14.62
N GLY A 107 -19.18 -3.08 -14.34
CA GLY A 107 -17.91 -2.74 -13.72
C GLY A 107 -17.76 -3.36 -12.32
N ALA A 108 -18.79 -3.29 -11.47
CA ALA A 108 -18.78 -3.93 -10.16
C ALA A 108 -18.61 -5.46 -10.27
N LEU A 109 -19.35 -6.12 -11.17
CA LEU A 109 -19.23 -7.56 -11.38
C LEU A 109 -17.84 -7.95 -11.91
N PHE A 110 -17.32 -7.19 -12.86
CA PHE A 110 -16.00 -7.45 -13.41
C PHE A 110 -14.88 -7.22 -12.37
N SER A 111 -14.96 -6.16 -11.57
CA SER A 111 -14.03 -5.93 -10.46
C SER A 111 -14.11 -7.02 -9.39
N LEU A 112 -15.31 -7.51 -9.07
CA LEU A 112 -15.50 -8.62 -8.14
C LEU A 112 -14.90 -9.92 -8.69
N LEU A 113 -15.08 -10.18 -9.99
CA LEU A 113 -14.46 -11.32 -10.65
C LEU A 113 -12.94 -11.25 -10.57
N VAL A 114 -12.33 -10.11 -10.95
CA VAL A 114 -10.87 -9.92 -10.86
C VAL A 114 -10.36 -10.10 -9.43
N TRP A 115 -11.06 -9.48 -8.45
CA TRP A 115 -10.71 -9.59 -7.04
C TRP A 115 -10.74 -11.03 -6.53
N SER A 116 -11.79 -11.78 -6.86
CA SER A 116 -11.97 -13.18 -6.43
C SER A 116 -11.10 -14.18 -7.18
N THR A 117 -10.40 -13.76 -8.23
CA THR A 117 -9.58 -14.65 -9.07
C THR A 117 -8.12 -14.18 -9.09
N ALA A 118 -7.78 -13.23 -9.97
CA ALA A 118 -6.40 -12.76 -10.16
C ALA A 118 -5.81 -12.02 -8.92
N GLU A 119 -6.64 -11.45 -8.04
CA GLU A 119 -6.16 -10.86 -6.77
C GLU A 119 -6.33 -11.78 -5.56
N GLY A 120 -6.89 -12.99 -5.73
CA GLY A 120 -6.99 -13.98 -4.66
C GLY A 120 -7.70 -13.49 -3.39
N PHE A 121 -8.79 -12.76 -3.52
CA PHE A 121 -9.51 -12.12 -2.40
C PHE A 121 -8.67 -11.08 -1.61
N GLY A 122 -7.52 -10.65 -2.15
CA GLY A 122 -6.55 -9.81 -1.43
C GLY A 122 -5.57 -10.61 -0.56
N GLY A 123 -5.61 -11.94 -0.63
CA GLY A 123 -4.69 -12.83 0.06
C GLY A 123 -3.36 -13.06 -0.68
N PRO A 124 -2.44 -13.86 -0.10
CA PRO A 124 -2.61 -14.63 1.14
C PRO A 124 -2.65 -13.73 2.39
N TYR A 125 -3.62 -13.98 3.28
CA TYR A 125 -3.74 -13.24 4.53
C TYR A 125 -2.69 -13.73 5.54
N VAL A 126 -1.60 -12.99 5.66
CA VAL A 126 -0.55 -13.24 6.66
C VAL A 126 -0.72 -12.29 7.85
N VAL A 127 -0.25 -12.72 9.02
CA VAL A 127 -0.25 -11.88 10.23
C VAL A 127 0.52 -10.59 9.95
N GLY A 128 -0.13 -9.44 10.13
CA GLY A 128 0.42 -8.12 9.83
C GLY A 128 0.13 -7.56 8.44
N ALA A 129 -0.49 -8.34 7.53
CA ALA A 129 -0.97 -7.81 6.26
C ALA A 129 -2.32 -7.10 6.42
N ALA A 130 -2.43 -5.87 5.90
CA ALA A 130 -3.66 -5.06 5.90
C ALA A 130 -4.21 -4.80 4.49
N ASN A 131 -3.62 -5.41 3.46
CA ASN A 131 -4.05 -5.20 2.08
C ASN A 131 -5.22 -6.14 1.74
N MET A 132 -6.36 -5.58 1.34
CA MET A 132 -7.56 -6.35 0.94
C MET A 132 -7.71 -6.47 -0.59
N GLY A 133 -6.75 -5.96 -1.37
CA GLY A 133 -6.82 -5.91 -2.83
C GLY A 133 -7.50 -4.65 -3.37
N ALA A 134 -7.17 -4.26 -4.60
CA ALA A 134 -7.72 -3.07 -5.24
C ALA A 134 -9.12 -3.33 -5.81
N GLY A 135 -9.38 -4.56 -6.28
CA GLY A 135 -10.64 -4.93 -6.91
C GLY A 135 -11.85 -4.74 -5.99
N ILE A 136 -11.74 -5.05 -4.69
CA ILE A 136 -12.85 -4.83 -3.74
C ILE A 136 -13.15 -3.34 -3.54
N VAL A 137 -12.12 -2.49 -3.55
CA VAL A 137 -12.31 -1.03 -3.50
C VAL A 137 -13.06 -0.55 -4.74
N TYR A 138 -12.73 -1.08 -5.92
CA TYR A 138 -13.45 -0.74 -7.16
C TYR A 138 -14.93 -1.17 -7.12
N VAL A 139 -15.23 -2.34 -6.56
CA VAL A 139 -16.62 -2.78 -6.31
C VAL A 139 -17.37 -1.75 -5.46
N LEU A 140 -16.77 -1.32 -4.34
CA LEU A 140 -17.38 -0.32 -3.45
C LEU A 140 -17.59 1.03 -4.14
N VAL A 141 -16.63 1.49 -4.94
CA VAL A 141 -16.76 2.73 -5.72
C VAL A 141 -17.89 2.61 -6.76
N PHE A 142 -17.99 1.49 -7.47
CA PHE A 142 -19.11 1.27 -8.39
C PHE A 142 -20.47 1.23 -7.68
N ILE A 143 -20.57 0.57 -6.51
CA ILE A 143 -21.78 0.58 -5.68
C ILE A 143 -22.13 2.01 -5.28
N ALA A 144 -21.16 2.81 -4.83
CA ALA A 144 -21.39 4.20 -4.49
C ALA A 144 -21.88 5.01 -5.71
N LEU A 145 -21.30 4.79 -6.90
CA LEU A 145 -21.75 5.42 -8.14
C LEU A 145 -23.17 4.99 -8.53
N ILE A 146 -23.56 3.73 -8.32
CA ILE A 146 -24.93 3.23 -8.52
C ILE A 146 -25.90 3.94 -7.58
N THR A 147 -25.58 3.99 -6.28
CA THR A 147 -26.40 4.65 -5.26
C THR A 147 -26.58 6.13 -5.59
N ILE A 148 -25.49 6.85 -5.89
CA ILE A 148 -25.52 8.25 -6.31
C ILE A 148 -26.38 8.43 -7.57
N ASN A 149 -26.26 7.53 -8.55
CA ASN A 149 -27.04 7.63 -9.78
C ASN A 149 -28.55 7.44 -9.51
N SER A 150 -28.91 6.47 -8.67
CA SER A 150 -30.29 6.17 -8.33
C SER A 150 -30.99 7.30 -7.56
N HIS A 151 -30.26 8.01 -6.68
CA HIS A 151 -30.83 9.10 -5.89
C HIS A 151 -30.98 10.41 -6.65
N PHE A 152 -30.09 10.72 -7.58
CA PHE A 152 -29.99 12.06 -8.17
C PHE A 152 -30.23 12.13 -9.68
N GLY A 153 -30.38 10.99 -10.37
CA GLY A 153 -30.81 10.92 -11.77
C GLY A 153 -29.84 11.50 -12.81
N PRO A 154 -30.37 12.00 -13.95
CA PRO A 154 -29.57 12.43 -15.10
C PRO A 154 -28.55 13.53 -14.76
N SER A 155 -27.34 13.41 -15.30
CA SER A 155 -26.27 14.40 -15.13
C SER A 155 -26.02 15.18 -16.41
N PRO A 156 -26.04 16.53 -16.41
CA PRO A 156 -25.74 17.33 -17.60
C PRO A 156 -24.28 17.17 -18.11
N TYR A 157 -23.42 16.58 -17.28
CA TYR A 157 -22.03 16.23 -17.59
C TYR A 157 -21.88 14.76 -18.00
N SER A 158 -22.92 14.20 -18.63
CA SER A 158 -22.93 12.83 -19.15
C SER A 158 -23.45 12.82 -20.58
N VAL A 159 -22.93 11.93 -21.41
CA VAL A 159 -23.46 11.69 -22.75
C VAL A 159 -24.90 11.15 -22.66
N ASP A 160 -25.21 10.35 -21.63
CA ASP A 160 -26.56 9.85 -21.36
C ASP A 160 -27.63 10.96 -21.35
N TYR A 161 -27.33 12.11 -20.76
CA TYR A 161 -28.25 13.26 -20.73
C TYR A 161 -28.68 13.75 -22.12
N TYR A 162 -27.77 13.72 -23.10
CA TYR A 162 -28.07 14.13 -24.46
C TYR A 162 -28.73 13.01 -25.27
N LEU A 163 -28.32 11.76 -25.02
CA LEU A 163 -28.92 10.58 -25.65
C LEU A 163 -30.38 10.41 -25.23
N GLU A 164 -30.71 10.64 -23.97
CA GLU A 164 -32.09 10.54 -23.46
C GLU A 164 -33.03 11.58 -24.09
N LYS A 165 -32.51 12.79 -24.39
CA LYS A 165 -33.29 13.83 -25.09
C LYS A 165 -33.63 13.42 -26.51
N ARG A 166 -32.72 12.72 -27.19
CA ARG A 166 -32.91 12.27 -28.58
C ARG A 166 -33.67 10.94 -28.65
N TRP A 167 -33.43 10.05 -27.69
CA TRP A 167 -33.91 8.67 -27.66
C TRP A 167 -34.39 8.31 -26.25
N PRO A 168 -35.66 8.54 -25.92
CA PRO A 168 -36.20 8.32 -24.58
C PRO A 168 -36.07 6.88 -24.05
N TRP A 169 -35.96 5.88 -24.93
CA TRP A 169 -35.76 4.49 -24.55
C TRP A 169 -34.39 4.23 -23.89
N TRP A 170 -33.37 5.06 -24.21
CA TRP A 170 -32.00 4.94 -23.68
C TRP A 170 -31.95 5.01 -22.15
N ARG A 171 -32.92 5.72 -21.57
CA ARG A 171 -33.08 5.86 -20.13
C ARG A 171 -33.16 4.52 -19.39
N ARG A 172 -33.68 3.46 -20.02
CA ARG A 172 -33.73 2.10 -19.43
C ARG A 172 -32.33 1.51 -19.17
N VAL A 173 -31.37 1.89 -20.01
CA VAL A 173 -29.98 1.45 -19.98
C VAL A 173 -29.14 2.35 -19.07
N ALA A 174 -29.40 3.66 -19.08
CA ALA A 174 -28.63 4.68 -18.38
C ALA A 174 -29.03 4.90 -16.91
N GLU A 175 -30.32 4.77 -16.56
CA GLU A 175 -30.85 5.24 -15.28
C GLU A 175 -31.51 4.13 -14.43
N SER A 176 -31.25 4.18 -13.12
CA SER A 176 -31.86 3.30 -12.11
C SER A 176 -32.95 4.08 -11.36
N GLY A 177 -34.10 4.31 -12.01
CA GLY A 177 -35.28 4.86 -11.34
C GLY A 177 -36.14 5.80 -12.18
N SER A 178 -37.37 6.02 -11.72
CA SER A 178 -38.38 6.90 -12.33
C SER A 178 -38.13 8.39 -12.07
N ALA A 179 -36.89 8.81 -11.81
CA ALA A 179 -36.55 10.15 -11.34
C ALA A 179 -37.21 11.26 -12.18
N ALA A 180 -37.79 12.25 -11.50
CA ALA A 180 -38.50 13.37 -12.13
C ALA A 180 -37.65 14.08 -13.21
N GLN A 181 -38.32 14.77 -14.13
CA GLN A 181 -37.68 15.51 -15.21
C GLN A 181 -36.48 16.34 -14.71
N PRO A 182 -35.40 16.43 -15.51
CA PRO A 182 -34.20 17.13 -15.11
C PRO A 182 -34.54 18.57 -14.73
N ASN A 183 -34.36 18.93 -13.45
CA ASN A 183 -34.43 20.33 -13.03
C ASN A 183 -33.44 21.14 -13.90
N PRO A 184 -33.83 22.32 -14.41
CA PRO A 184 -32.95 23.13 -15.24
C PRO A 184 -31.70 23.49 -14.44
N THR A 185 -30.56 22.91 -14.81
CA THR A 185 -29.29 23.12 -14.11
C THR A 185 -28.58 24.35 -14.64
N HIS A 186 -28.28 25.29 -13.75
CA HIS A 186 -27.36 26.38 -14.04
C HIS A 186 -25.93 25.81 -14.18
N ARG A 187 -25.23 26.12 -15.27
CA ARG A 187 -23.80 25.71 -15.42
C ARG A 187 -22.96 26.51 -14.42
N VAL A 188 -22.06 25.82 -13.70
CA VAL A 188 -21.10 26.47 -12.80
C VAL A 188 -20.13 27.33 -13.62
N SER A 189 -19.68 28.48 -13.11
CA SER A 189 -18.78 29.38 -13.84
C SER A 189 -17.37 28.79 -14.05
N TRP A 190 -16.67 29.25 -15.09
CA TRP A 190 -15.32 28.76 -15.43
C TRP A 190 -14.26 29.01 -14.34
N ARG A 191 -14.43 30.07 -13.54
CA ARG A 191 -13.55 30.40 -12.41
C ARG A 191 -13.47 29.28 -11.37
N VAL A 192 -14.49 28.44 -11.34
CA VAL A 192 -14.62 27.30 -10.44
C VAL A 192 -14.26 25.99 -11.15
N GLN A 193 -14.66 25.83 -12.42
CA GLN A 193 -14.32 24.64 -13.20
C GLN A 193 -12.80 24.51 -13.41
N ALA A 194 -12.10 25.61 -13.66
CA ALA A 194 -10.67 25.62 -13.92
C ALA A 194 -9.82 25.01 -12.78
N PRO A 195 -9.95 25.43 -11.50
CA PRO A 195 -9.18 24.82 -10.41
C PRO A 195 -9.56 23.34 -10.16
N ALA A 196 -10.83 22.95 -10.34
CA ALA A 196 -11.23 21.55 -10.23
C ALA A 196 -10.58 20.68 -11.34
N LEU A 197 -10.55 21.19 -12.58
CA LEU A 197 -9.86 20.55 -13.69
C LEU A 197 -8.34 20.49 -13.48
N ALA A 198 -7.75 21.53 -12.88
CA ALA A 198 -6.33 21.52 -12.51
C ALA A 198 -6.02 20.45 -11.45
N GLY A 199 -6.86 20.29 -10.43
CA GLY A 199 -6.72 19.21 -9.44
C GLY A 199 -6.82 17.81 -10.07
N ILE A 200 -7.76 17.63 -11.01
CA ILE A 200 -7.85 16.39 -11.81
C ILE A 200 -6.57 16.18 -12.63
N ALA A 201 -6.05 17.22 -13.28
CA ALA A 201 -4.81 17.13 -14.06
C ALA A 201 -3.61 16.73 -13.20
N VAL A 202 -3.48 17.27 -11.98
CA VAL A 202 -2.43 16.86 -11.02
C VAL A 202 -2.58 15.39 -10.66
N LEU A 203 -3.79 14.92 -10.35
CA LEU A 203 -4.05 13.51 -10.07
C LEU A 203 -3.69 12.60 -11.27
N VAL A 204 -4.04 13.01 -12.49
CA VAL A 204 -3.65 12.29 -13.72
C VAL A 204 -2.14 12.23 -13.83
N VAL A 205 -1.42 13.33 -13.61
CA VAL A 205 0.05 13.36 -13.66
C VAL A 205 0.63 12.41 -12.61
N LEU A 206 0.16 12.44 -11.37
CA LEU A 206 0.62 11.53 -10.32
C LEU A 206 0.37 10.06 -10.69
N LEU A 207 -0.80 9.75 -11.26
CA LEU A 207 -1.12 8.40 -11.73
C LEU A 207 -0.22 7.97 -12.90
N LEU A 208 0.05 8.86 -13.86
CA LEU A 208 0.95 8.58 -14.98
C LEU A 208 2.40 8.39 -14.52
N LEU A 209 2.86 9.18 -13.53
CA LEU A 209 4.17 8.98 -12.91
C LEU A 209 4.24 7.64 -12.16
N SER A 210 3.18 7.26 -11.45
CA SER A 210 3.11 5.96 -10.78
C SER A 210 3.09 4.79 -11.80
N LEU A 211 2.38 4.94 -12.91
CA LEU A 211 2.37 4.01 -14.04
C LEU A 211 3.78 3.88 -14.61
N HIS A 212 4.43 5.00 -14.94
CA HIS A 212 5.79 5.01 -15.45
C HIS A 212 6.76 4.33 -14.49
N SER A 213 6.70 4.62 -13.20
CA SER A 213 7.50 3.95 -12.18
C SER A 213 7.24 2.45 -12.17
N SER A 214 5.96 2.03 -12.16
CA SER A 214 5.56 0.62 -12.10
C SER A 214 6.00 -0.18 -13.33
N LEU A 215 6.05 0.45 -14.52
CA LEU A 215 6.54 -0.19 -15.75
C LEU A 215 8.04 -0.53 -15.71
N HIS A 216 8.79 0.07 -14.79
CA HIS A 216 10.23 -0.20 -14.60
C HIS A 216 10.52 -1.07 -13.37
N VAL A 217 9.47 -1.49 -12.63
CA VAL A 217 9.63 -2.40 -11.50
C VAL A 217 9.79 -3.83 -12.04
N THR A 218 10.83 -4.51 -11.60
CA THR A 218 11.04 -5.93 -11.89
C THR A 218 9.93 -6.76 -11.25
N ALA A 219 9.45 -7.79 -11.96
CA ALA A 219 8.40 -8.66 -11.44
C ALA A 219 8.79 -9.22 -10.07
N PRO A 220 7.88 -9.22 -9.08
CA PRO A 220 8.17 -9.76 -7.76
C PRO A 220 8.54 -11.25 -7.90
N SER A 221 9.71 -11.62 -7.40
CA SER A 221 10.14 -13.02 -7.33
C SER A 221 9.70 -13.64 -6.00
N PRO A 222 9.50 -14.97 -5.93
CA PRO A 222 9.27 -15.66 -4.66
C PRO A 222 10.32 -15.33 -3.60
N GLN A 223 11.57 -15.09 -4.02
CA GLN A 223 12.67 -14.68 -3.16
C GLN A 223 12.52 -13.24 -2.64
N ALA A 224 12.04 -12.31 -3.46
CA ALA A 224 11.78 -10.93 -3.05
C ALA A 224 10.60 -10.85 -2.07
N ALA A 225 9.53 -11.61 -2.35
CA ALA A 225 8.39 -11.73 -1.45
C ALA A 225 8.80 -12.33 -0.09
N ALA A 226 9.57 -13.43 -0.10
CA ALA A 226 10.07 -14.04 1.13
C ALA A 226 10.94 -13.09 1.96
N ARG A 227 11.78 -12.24 1.34
CA ARG A 227 12.57 -11.23 2.06
C ARG A 227 11.72 -10.12 2.67
N ALA A 228 10.61 -9.74 2.03
CA ALA A 228 9.74 -8.66 2.49
C ALA A 228 8.87 -9.04 3.71
N VAL A 229 8.60 -10.34 3.90
CA VAL A 229 7.81 -10.86 5.03
C VAL A 229 8.58 -11.87 5.88
N SER A 230 9.91 -11.91 5.78
CA SER A 230 10.73 -12.78 6.62
C SER A 230 10.45 -12.43 8.08
N PRO A 231 9.87 -13.33 8.89
CA PRO A 231 9.68 -13.08 10.31
C PRO A 231 11.04 -12.75 10.92
N LEU A 232 11.07 -11.80 11.86
CA LEU A 232 12.27 -11.56 12.66
C LEU A 232 12.60 -12.85 13.42
N SER A 233 13.49 -13.67 12.87
CA SER A 233 13.89 -14.95 13.46
C SER A 233 14.90 -14.68 14.55
N LEU A 234 14.42 -14.34 15.76
CA LEU A 234 15.29 -14.12 16.92
C LEU A 234 15.93 -15.42 17.46
N ALA A 235 15.56 -16.57 16.91
CA ALA A 235 16.11 -17.88 17.25
C ALA A 235 16.71 -18.57 16.02
N SER A 236 17.81 -19.28 16.25
CA SER A 236 18.41 -20.19 15.26
C SER A 236 17.84 -21.59 15.45
N SER A 237 17.49 -22.27 14.35
CA SER A 237 17.19 -23.71 14.34
C SER A 237 18.44 -24.59 14.36
N THR A 238 19.62 -23.98 14.22
CA THR A 238 20.92 -24.67 14.28
C THR A 238 21.58 -24.47 15.65
N PRO A 239 22.15 -25.53 16.26
CA PRO A 239 22.88 -25.43 17.52
C PRO A 239 24.07 -24.47 17.39
N VAL A 240 24.46 -23.80 18.48
CA VAL A 240 25.62 -22.89 18.50
C VAL A 240 26.91 -23.67 18.16
N THR A 241 27.72 -23.14 17.24
CA THR A 241 28.91 -23.84 16.70
C THR A 241 30.01 -24.04 17.76
N ALA A 242 30.13 -23.12 18.72
CA ALA A 242 31.08 -23.20 19.83
C ALA A 242 30.52 -22.47 21.06
N PRO A 243 30.75 -22.97 22.28
CA PRO A 243 30.41 -22.25 23.50
C PRO A 243 31.24 -20.96 23.59
N ARG A 244 30.70 -19.93 24.26
CA ARG A 244 31.49 -18.74 24.60
C ARG A 244 32.59 -19.13 25.58
N ASP A 245 33.75 -18.49 25.44
CA ASP A 245 34.84 -18.63 26.40
C ASP A 245 34.40 -18.11 27.77
N ALA A 246 34.31 -18.99 28.76
CA ALA A 246 33.88 -18.67 30.11
C ALA A 246 35.05 -18.25 31.01
N ARG A 247 36.29 -18.19 30.49
CA ARG A 247 37.45 -17.76 31.27
C ARG A 247 37.34 -16.26 31.56
N LEU A 248 37.52 -15.93 32.83
CA LEU A 248 37.60 -14.54 33.27
C LEU A 248 38.79 -13.86 32.58
N PRO A 249 38.60 -12.72 31.89
CA PRO A 249 39.73 -11.98 31.32
C PRO A 249 40.75 -11.57 32.39
N PRO A 250 42.00 -11.28 32.00
CA PRO A 250 43.01 -10.77 32.93
C PRO A 250 42.51 -9.54 33.70
N LEU A 251 42.98 -9.40 34.94
CA LEU A 251 42.70 -8.23 35.76
C LEU A 251 43.23 -6.97 35.07
N ILE A 252 42.41 -5.92 35.01
CA ILE A 252 42.81 -4.61 34.50
C ILE A 252 43.63 -3.91 35.57
N GLY A 253 44.93 -3.76 35.33
CA GLY A 253 45.86 -3.02 36.20
C GLY A 253 46.02 -3.61 37.61
N THR A 254 46.93 -3.02 38.38
CA THR A 254 47.20 -3.42 39.78
C THR A 254 47.18 -2.26 40.77
N GLY A 255 46.95 -1.03 40.31
CA GLY A 255 46.86 0.16 41.17
C GLY A 255 45.44 0.40 41.69
N ASP A 256 45.28 1.37 42.59
CA ASP A 256 43.98 1.71 43.20
C ASP A 256 42.99 2.34 42.20
N SER A 257 43.47 2.78 41.03
CA SER A 257 42.62 3.32 39.97
C SER A 257 43.01 2.76 38.60
N VAL A 258 42.00 2.51 37.78
CA VAL A 258 42.13 1.91 36.46
C VAL A 258 41.24 2.65 35.46
N SER A 259 41.63 2.67 34.19
CA SER A 259 40.86 3.33 33.14
C SER A 259 40.30 2.31 32.15
N VAL A 260 39.05 2.51 31.74
CA VAL A 260 38.35 1.68 30.76
C VAL A 260 37.77 2.59 29.69
N HIS A 261 38.00 2.24 28.43
CA HIS A 261 37.39 2.93 27.29
C HIS A 261 36.39 2.00 26.61
N LEU A 262 35.15 2.47 26.51
CA LEU A 262 34.07 1.79 25.82
C LEU A 262 33.60 2.62 24.62
N VAL A 263 33.28 1.95 23.53
CA VAL A 263 32.78 2.57 22.30
C VAL A 263 31.41 1.99 21.99
N VAL A 264 30.41 2.85 21.80
CA VAL A 264 29.07 2.45 21.37
C VAL A 264 28.95 2.54 19.85
N THR A 265 28.48 1.48 19.21
CA THR A 265 28.26 1.42 17.75
C THR A 265 26.98 0.69 17.41
N ASP A 266 26.37 1.07 16.27
CA ASP A 266 25.22 0.40 15.68
C ASP A 266 25.71 -0.67 14.69
N ASP A 267 25.90 -1.90 15.16
CA ASP A 267 26.51 -2.97 14.36
C ASP A 267 25.53 -4.09 14.00
N LYS A 268 25.69 -4.62 12.79
CA LYS A 268 25.03 -5.86 12.39
C LYS A 268 25.83 -7.05 12.92
N ILE A 269 25.34 -7.70 13.96
CA ILE A 269 26.01 -8.82 14.63
C ILE A 269 25.27 -10.14 14.46
N ALA A 270 26.00 -11.24 14.47
CA ALA A 270 25.41 -12.56 14.59
C ALA A 270 25.03 -12.83 16.06
N ILE A 271 23.74 -12.97 16.35
CA ILE A 271 23.25 -13.27 17.71
C ILE A 271 22.99 -14.76 17.92
N ALA A 272 22.79 -15.50 16.84
CA ALA A 272 22.72 -16.96 16.80
C ALA A 272 23.16 -17.44 15.41
N ASN A 273 23.35 -18.75 15.25
CA ASN A 273 23.79 -19.31 13.97
C ASN A 273 22.80 -18.99 12.83
N GLY A 274 23.29 -18.30 11.80
CA GLY A 274 22.46 -17.83 10.68
C GLY A 274 21.51 -16.67 11.00
N VAL A 275 21.52 -16.15 12.24
CA VAL A 275 20.67 -15.04 12.68
C VAL A 275 21.54 -13.80 12.90
N ASN A 276 21.34 -12.79 12.05
CA ASN A 276 21.96 -11.48 12.20
C ASN A 276 20.95 -10.46 12.72
N TYR A 277 21.39 -9.56 13.60
CA TYR A 277 20.57 -8.52 14.20
C TYR A 277 21.31 -7.18 14.17
N GLN A 278 20.59 -6.10 13.91
CA GLN A 278 21.13 -4.74 14.02
C GLN A 278 21.09 -4.33 15.50
N ALA A 279 22.23 -4.40 16.18
CA ALA A 279 22.33 -4.20 17.61
C ALA A 279 23.06 -2.90 17.96
N TRP A 280 22.73 -2.35 19.12
CA TRP A 280 23.57 -1.37 19.81
C TRP A 280 24.57 -2.13 20.65
N THR A 281 25.85 -1.89 20.42
CA THR A 281 26.92 -2.69 20.99
C THR A 281 27.85 -1.85 21.84
N TYR A 282 28.51 -2.48 22.82
CA TYR A 282 29.69 -1.91 23.47
C TYR A 282 30.91 -2.66 22.91
N ASN A 283 31.84 -1.92 22.30
CA ASN A 283 33.03 -2.41 21.61
C ASN A 283 32.73 -3.48 20.54
N GLY A 284 31.67 -3.29 19.75
CA GLY A 284 31.32 -4.18 18.65
C GLY A 284 30.70 -5.52 19.06
N THR A 285 30.35 -5.69 20.33
CA THR A 285 29.86 -6.97 20.87
C THR A 285 28.56 -6.86 21.66
N VAL A 286 27.75 -7.92 21.60
CA VAL A 286 26.62 -8.16 22.50
C VAL A 286 26.69 -9.61 23.01
N PRO A 287 26.70 -9.83 24.34
CA PRO A 287 26.95 -8.83 25.38
C PRO A 287 28.27 -8.08 25.17
N GLY A 288 28.40 -6.89 25.77
CA GLY A 288 29.63 -6.10 25.74
C GLY A 288 30.82 -6.80 26.41
N PRO A 289 32.04 -6.23 26.33
CA PRO A 289 33.24 -6.84 26.89
C PRO A 289 33.17 -6.96 28.41
N VAL A 290 33.75 -8.03 28.95
CA VAL A 290 33.87 -8.22 30.40
C VAL A 290 34.97 -7.30 30.94
N ILE A 291 34.63 -6.52 31.96
CA ILE A 291 35.56 -5.64 32.68
C ILE A 291 35.92 -6.30 34.01
N HIS A 292 37.17 -6.75 34.16
CA HIS A 292 37.65 -7.42 35.37
C HIS A 292 38.52 -6.48 36.21
N VAL A 293 38.04 -6.14 37.40
CA VAL A 293 38.70 -5.24 38.37
C VAL A 293 38.66 -5.86 39.78
N ARG A 294 39.46 -5.33 40.71
CA ARG A 294 39.45 -5.69 42.12
C ARG A 294 38.48 -4.80 42.90
N GLN A 295 37.87 -5.39 43.93
CA GLN A 295 37.11 -4.64 44.91
C GLN A 295 37.96 -3.51 45.50
N GLY A 296 37.37 -2.31 45.59
CA GLY A 296 38.04 -1.12 46.10
C GLY A 296 38.77 -0.27 45.05
N GLN A 297 38.92 -0.76 43.80
CA GLN A 297 39.50 0.07 42.73
C GLN A 297 38.50 1.12 42.21
N THR A 298 38.97 2.35 42.00
CA THR A 298 38.24 3.39 41.28
C THR A 298 38.40 3.21 39.77
N VAL A 299 37.30 2.99 39.06
CA VAL A 299 37.28 2.79 37.60
C VAL A 299 36.90 4.10 36.90
N ASN A 300 37.84 4.66 36.14
CA ASN A 300 37.58 5.83 35.29
C ASN A 300 37.11 5.34 33.92
N VAL A 301 35.84 5.55 33.60
CA VAL A 301 35.25 5.09 32.34
C VAL A 301 35.14 6.25 31.36
N THR A 302 35.72 6.08 30.19
CA THR A 302 35.44 6.91 29.02
C THR A 302 34.46 6.15 28.13
N LEU A 303 33.33 6.76 27.79
CA LEU A 303 32.39 6.23 26.82
C LEU A 303 32.41 7.14 25.58
N THR A 304 32.63 6.56 24.41
CA THR A 304 32.53 7.26 23.13
C THR A 304 31.34 6.71 22.35
N ASN A 305 30.44 7.57 21.91
CA ASN A 305 29.23 7.21 21.20
C ASN A 305 29.39 7.44 19.69
N HIS A 306 29.55 6.37 18.92
CA HIS A 306 29.50 6.37 17.45
C HIS A 306 28.15 5.88 16.89
N GLY A 307 27.15 5.65 17.75
CA GLY A 307 25.80 5.27 17.38
C GLY A 307 24.97 6.43 16.83
N THR A 308 23.75 6.13 16.40
CA THR A 308 22.83 7.12 15.81
C THR A 308 21.92 7.79 16.84
N MET A 309 21.95 7.35 18.10
CA MET A 309 21.13 7.89 19.21
C MET A 309 21.94 8.06 20.50
N HIS A 310 21.34 8.71 21.51
CA HIS A 310 21.95 8.88 22.82
C HIS A 310 22.15 7.51 23.51
N HIS A 311 23.30 7.34 24.14
CA HIS A 311 23.63 6.15 24.92
C HIS A 311 24.30 6.55 26.24
N SER A 312 24.12 5.73 27.26
CA SER A 312 24.76 5.86 28.56
C SER A 312 25.39 4.51 28.96
N ILE A 313 25.97 4.44 30.15
CA ILE A 313 26.49 3.20 30.73
C ILE A 313 26.16 3.17 32.22
N ASP A 314 25.65 2.04 32.71
CA ASP A 314 25.39 1.78 34.13
C ASP A 314 26.26 0.61 34.59
N PHE A 315 26.93 0.77 35.73
CA PHE A 315 27.71 -0.28 36.36
C PHE A 315 27.12 -0.61 37.73
N HIS A 316 26.40 -1.73 37.83
CA HIS A 316 25.82 -2.20 39.09
C HIS A 316 26.84 -2.41 40.23
N ALA A 317 28.13 -2.53 39.91
CA ALA A 317 29.20 -2.69 40.89
C ALA A 317 29.66 -1.35 41.51
N ALA A 318 29.30 -0.21 40.94
CA ALA A 318 29.74 1.10 41.38
C ALA A 318 28.80 1.71 42.43
N GLN A 319 29.38 2.48 43.35
CA GLN A 319 28.65 3.38 44.23
C GLN A 319 28.83 4.80 43.72
N THR A 320 27.82 5.33 43.01
CA THR A 320 27.91 6.63 42.34
C THR A 320 26.53 7.29 42.22
N GLU A 321 26.51 8.60 42.00
CA GLU A 321 25.28 9.36 41.75
C GLU A 321 24.83 9.16 40.29
N PRO A 322 23.65 8.55 40.00
CA PRO A 322 23.25 8.23 38.63
C PRO A 322 23.02 9.46 37.74
N ASN A 323 22.46 10.53 38.30
CA ASN A 323 22.21 11.80 37.62
C ASN A 323 23.49 12.54 37.20
N LEU A 324 24.65 12.21 37.79
CA LEU A 324 25.94 12.82 37.47
C LEU A 324 26.77 11.93 36.54
N ASN A 325 26.83 10.62 36.83
CA ASN A 325 27.79 9.71 36.19
C ASN A 325 27.16 8.75 35.17
N TYR A 326 25.84 8.57 35.14
CA TYR A 326 25.11 7.74 34.15
C TYR A 326 24.25 8.60 33.22
N VAL A 327 24.77 9.78 32.86
CA VAL A 327 24.11 10.70 31.93
C VAL A 327 24.22 10.20 30.49
N ASP A 328 23.32 10.70 29.65
CA ASP A 328 23.33 10.43 28.22
C ASP A 328 24.53 11.08 27.53
N ILE A 329 25.15 10.33 26.63
CA ILE A 329 26.20 10.78 25.72
C ILE A 329 25.62 10.89 24.32
N ASP A 330 25.65 12.10 23.76
CA ASP A 330 25.15 12.38 22.42
C ASP A 330 25.94 11.65 21.32
N PRO A 331 25.33 11.37 20.15
CA PRO A 331 26.05 10.88 18.98
C PRO A 331 27.28 11.72 18.63
N GLY A 332 28.41 11.05 18.38
CA GLY A 332 29.69 11.67 18.02
C GLY A 332 30.46 12.30 19.18
N LYS A 333 30.07 12.01 20.44
CA LYS A 333 30.75 12.47 21.65
C LYS A 333 31.53 11.36 22.34
#